data_AF-A0A2K1FSP1-F1
#
_entry.id   AF-A0A2K1FSP1-F1
#
_cell.length_a   1.000
_cell.length_b   1.000
_cell.length_c   1.000
_cell.angle_alpha   90.00
_cell.angle_beta   90.00
_cell.angle_gamma   90.00
#
_symmetry.space_group_name_H-M   'P 1'
#
loop_
_entity.id
_entity.type
_entity.pdbx_description
1 polymer ?
#
loop_
_entity_poly.entity_id
_entity_poly.type
_entity_poly.pdbx_seq_one_letter_code
_entity_poly.pdbx_strand_id
1 'polypeptide(L)'
;MGKMGKKGRFDVQIVSALCPSAEMPNERLFCPAFGGHPVDRAEYLALLPIQDSNERLFAALAESPDGVPEGVCVGVLAVDPFRPVGPFLETLRRFGVQAVANFPTTALFDGETGETLRGVGLGAEREVSFLEQAACAGFAVTGFAADADIGRRLRAAGAGRLVVHPGAATGDPLRDAEAVANAAAVAAELRGEGGGPVLLYRPAGFEDHHDVMRRAADGLVLPPDAGHSNRP
;
A
#
# COMPACT_ATOMS: atom_id res chain seq x y z
N MET A 1 9.83 20.96 -25.25
CA MET A 1 10.60 19.71 -25.18
C MET A 1 10.64 19.27 -23.72
N GLY A 2 9.62 18.55 -23.25
CA GLY A 2 9.48 18.19 -21.84
C GLY A 2 10.51 17.13 -21.45
N LYS A 3 11.26 17.37 -20.37
CA LYS A 3 12.17 16.38 -19.78
C LYS A 3 11.31 15.22 -19.26
N MET A 4 11.27 14.10 -19.99
CA MET A 4 10.80 12.84 -19.42
C MET A 4 11.76 12.47 -18.29
N GLY A 5 11.32 12.68 -17.05
CA GLY A 5 12.01 12.18 -15.87
C GLY A 5 12.22 10.68 -16.01
N LYS A 6 13.44 10.21 -15.75
CA LYS A 6 13.76 8.78 -15.75
C LYS A 6 12.84 8.10 -14.73
N LYS A 7 11.89 7.28 -15.20
CA LYS A 7 11.08 6.37 -14.35
C LYS A 7 12.05 5.55 -13.50
N GLY A 8 11.79 5.50 -12.19
CA GLY A 8 12.59 4.74 -11.24
C GLY A 8 12.43 3.24 -11.52
N ARG A 9 13.38 2.42 -11.07
CA ARG A 9 13.38 0.97 -11.35
C ARG A 9 12.15 0.25 -10.76
N PHE A 10 11.42 0.86 -9.81
CA PHE A 10 10.29 0.27 -9.09
C PHE A 10 9.12 1.26 -8.85
N ASP A 11 8.83 2.16 -9.78
CA ASP A 11 7.65 3.03 -9.62
C ASP A 11 6.37 2.19 -9.74
N VAL A 12 5.56 2.16 -8.67
CA VAL A 12 4.31 1.41 -8.56
C VAL A 12 3.13 2.37 -8.59
N GLN A 13 2.14 2.05 -9.41
CA GLN A 13 0.91 2.83 -9.52
C GLN A 13 -0.22 2.14 -8.75
N ILE A 14 -0.93 2.87 -7.88
CA ILE A 14 -2.18 2.37 -7.30
C ILE A 14 -3.27 2.41 -8.37
N VAL A 15 -4.04 1.33 -8.48
CA VAL A 15 -5.14 1.18 -9.44
C VAL A 15 -6.36 0.61 -8.74
N SER A 16 -7.55 1.10 -9.06
CA SER A 16 -8.82 0.65 -8.46
C SER A 16 -9.61 -0.32 -9.36
N ALA A 17 -9.18 -0.48 -10.61
CA ALA A 17 -9.72 -1.43 -11.57
C ALA A 17 -8.59 -2.16 -12.28
N LEU A 18 -8.82 -3.41 -12.67
CA LEU A 18 -7.91 -4.17 -13.52
C LEU A 18 -8.32 -3.94 -14.99
N CYS A 19 -7.39 -3.45 -15.80
CA CYS A 19 -7.57 -3.28 -17.25
C CYS A 19 -6.57 -4.16 -18.02
N PRO A 20 -6.91 -4.66 -19.22
CA PRO A 20 -5.98 -5.41 -20.07
C PRO A 20 -4.68 -4.62 -20.35
N SER A 21 -3.55 -5.34 -20.39
CA SER A 21 -2.17 -4.86 -20.21
C SER A 21 -1.60 -3.84 -21.21
N ALA A 22 -2.38 -3.26 -22.13
CA ALA A 22 -1.84 -2.43 -23.22
C ALA A 22 -1.47 -0.98 -22.79
N GLU A 23 -2.03 -0.46 -21.69
CA GLU A 23 -1.88 0.95 -21.29
C GLU A 23 -1.37 1.16 -19.85
N MET A 24 -1.01 0.08 -19.15
CA MET A 24 -0.78 0.11 -17.71
C MET A 24 0.71 0.03 -17.32
N PRO A 25 1.13 0.64 -16.20
CA PRO A 25 2.50 0.49 -15.68
C PRO A 25 2.82 -0.96 -15.31
N ASN A 26 4.10 -1.34 -15.44
CA ASN A 26 4.57 -2.72 -15.22
C ASN A 26 4.29 -3.25 -13.81
N GLU A 27 4.32 -2.38 -12.79
CA GLU A 27 4.02 -2.74 -11.41
C GLU A 27 2.82 -1.96 -10.89
N ARG A 28 1.86 -2.67 -10.30
CA ARG A 28 0.58 -2.10 -9.86
C ARG A 28 0.23 -2.57 -8.46
N LEU A 29 -0.28 -1.65 -7.65
CA LEU A 29 -0.95 -1.96 -6.40
C LEU A 29 -2.46 -1.86 -6.63
N PHE A 30 -3.12 -3.00 -6.75
CA PHE A 30 -4.56 -3.07 -6.95
C PHE A 30 -5.28 -2.88 -5.62
N CYS A 31 -5.99 -1.76 -5.48
CA CYS A 31 -6.77 -1.40 -4.29
C CYS A 31 -8.16 -0.89 -4.71
N PRO A 32 -9.11 -1.79 -5.02
CA PRO A 32 -10.47 -1.41 -5.44
C PRO A 32 -11.28 -0.72 -4.32
N ALA A 33 -10.82 -0.80 -3.06
CA ALA A 33 -11.37 -0.03 -1.95
C ALA A 33 -11.27 1.49 -2.16
N PHE A 34 -10.36 1.95 -3.03
CA PHE A 34 -10.21 3.37 -3.40
C PHE A 34 -11.16 3.79 -4.54
N GLY A 35 -11.75 2.83 -5.26
CA GLY A 35 -12.59 3.11 -6.43
C GLY A 35 -13.84 3.92 -6.08
N GLY A 36 -14.11 4.98 -6.86
CA GLY A 36 -15.25 5.89 -6.63
C GLY A 36 -15.02 6.95 -5.55
N HIS A 37 -13.88 6.90 -4.84
CA HIS A 37 -13.52 7.91 -3.85
C HIS A 37 -12.59 8.98 -4.44
N PRO A 38 -12.70 10.25 -4.00
CA PRO A 38 -11.73 11.26 -4.37
C PRO A 38 -10.32 10.87 -3.88
N VAL A 39 -9.31 11.07 -4.74
CA VAL A 39 -7.93 10.59 -4.52
C VAL A 39 -7.32 11.14 -3.22
N ASP A 40 -7.67 12.37 -2.85
CA ASP A 40 -7.18 13.07 -1.66
C ASP A 40 -7.67 12.48 -0.32
N ARG A 41 -8.69 11.63 -0.35
CA ARG A 41 -9.32 11.05 0.85
C ARG A 41 -9.58 9.55 0.75
N ALA A 42 -9.24 8.91 -0.37
CA ALA A 42 -9.59 7.53 -0.66
C ALA A 42 -9.06 6.55 0.40
N GLU A 43 -7.87 6.81 0.94
CA GLU A 43 -7.26 5.96 1.96
C GLU A 43 -8.03 5.99 3.29
N TYR A 44 -8.45 7.18 3.73
CA TYR A 44 -9.32 7.32 4.89
C TYR A 44 -10.67 6.62 4.67
N LEU A 45 -11.30 6.85 3.53
CA LEU A 45 -12.59 6.23 3.20
C LEU A 45 -12.51 4.70 3.08
N ALA A 46 -11.34 4.16 2.75
CA ALA A 46 -11.04 2.73 2.75
C ALA A 46 -10.83 2.13 4.16
N LEU A 47 -10.63 2.95 5.18
CA LEU A 47 -10.42 2.52 6.57
C LEU A 47 -11.63 2.80 7.47
N LEU A 48 -12.61 3.57 7.00
CA LEU A 48 -13.83 3.94 7.75
C LEU A 48 -14.96 2.92 7.56
N PRO A 49 -15.91 2.81 8.52
CA PRO A 49 -17.04 1.88 8.48
C PRO A 49 -18.17 2.34 7.55
N ILE A 50 -17.80 2.76 6.34
CA ILE A 50 -18.70 3.15 5.26
C ILE A 50 -18.68 2.15 4.10
N GLN A 51 -17.75 1.20 4.13
CA GLN A 51 -17.61 0.11 3.17
C GLN A 51 -16.82 -1.07 3.77
N ASP A 52 -16.91 -2.24 3.14
CA ASP A 52 -16.02 -3.38 3.39
C ASP A 52 -14.93 -3.42 2.30
N SER A 53 -13.70 -3.07 2.66
CA SER A 53 -12.56 -3.02 1.75
C SER A 53 -12.17 -4.38 1.18
N ASN A 54 -12.32 -5.45 1.98
CA ASN A 54 -11.99 -6.81 1.56
C ASN A 54 -13.10 -7.42 0.70
N GLU A 55 -14.37 -7.09 0.96
CA GLU A 55 -15.47 -7.50 0.08
C GLU A 55 -15.36 -6.82 -1.29
N ARG A 56 -15.05 -5.53 -1.32
CA ARG A 56 -14.79 -4.81 -2.58
C ARG A 56 -13.63 -5.41 -3.36
N LEU A 57 -12.61 -5.90 -2.67
CA LEU A 57 -11.54 -6.66 -3.31
C LEU A 57 -12.07 -7.92 -3.98
N PHE A 58 -12.81 -8.76 -3.27
CA PHE A 58 -13.34 -9.99 -3.85
C PHE A 58 -14.34 -9.74 -4.98
N ALA A 59 -15.20 -8.74 -4.86
CA ALA A 59 -16.13 -8.34 -5.93
C ALA A 59 -15.36 -7.95 -7.20
N ALA A 60 -14.33 -7.10 -7.07
CA ALA A 60 -13.54 -6.66 -8.21
C ALA A 60 -12.68 -7.79 -8.83
N LEU A 61 -12.21 -8.75 -8.02
CA LEU A 61 -11.54 -9.95 -8.54
C LEU A 61 -12.51 -10.87 -9.31
N ALA A 62 -13.76 -11.01 -8.84
CA ALA A 62 -14.79 -11.79 -9.52
C ALA A 62 -15.21 -11.19 -10.86
N GLU A 63 -15.08 -9.87 -11.02
CA GLU A 63 -15.31 -9.15 -12.28
C GLU A 63 -14.14 -9.24 -13.26
N SER A 64 -13.02 -9.88 -12.91
CA SER A 64 -11.84 -10.05 -13.76
C SER A 64 -11.80 -11.46 -14.38
N PRO A 65 -12.46 -11.70 -15.53
CA PRO A 65 -12.59 -13.03 -16.13
C PRO A 65 -11.25 -13.64 -16.55
N ASP A 66 -10.26 -12.79 -16.86
CA ASP A 66 -8.92 -13.21 -17.28
C ASP A 66 -7.98 -13.49 -16.08
N GLY A 67 -8.50 -13.42 -14.85
CA GLY A 67 -7.74 -13.55 -13.62
C GLY A 67 -6.94 -12.29 -13.27
N VAL A 68 -5.95 -12.44 -12.39
CA VAL A 68 -5.06 -11.35 -11.95
C VAL A 68 -3.81 -11.31 -12.84
N PRO A 69 -3.56 -10.20 -13.57
CA PRO A 69 -2.37 -10.09 -14.40
C PRO A 69 -1.05 -10.17 -13.61
N GLU A 70 0.03 -10.59 -14.28
CA GLU A 70 1.37 -10.49 -13.71
C GLU A 70 1.74 -9.05 -13.31
N GLY A 71 2.54 -8.92 -12.26
CA GLY A 71 2.97 -7.61 -11.72
C GLY A 71 1.91 -6.86 -10.91
N VAL A 72 0.74 -7.48 -10.65
CA VAL A 72 -0.27 -6.94 -9.73
C VAL A 72 -0.03 -7.44 -8.32
N CYS A 73 0.19 -6.51 -7.40
CA CYS A 73 0.13 -6.72 -5.96
C CYS A 73 -1.25 -6.30 -5.45
N VAL A 74 -1.92 -7.15 -4.68
CA VAL A 74 -3.26 -6.90 -4.16
C VAL A 74 -3.21 -6.27 -2.78
N GLY A 75 -3.82 -5.10 -2.62
CA GLY A 75 -4.01 -4.48 -1.31
C GLY A 75 -5.11 -5.17 -0.51
N VAL A 76 -4.78 -5.55 0.73
CA VAL A 76 -5.68 -6.21 1.68
C VAL A 76 -5.79 -5.36 2.95
N LEU A 77 -7.02 -5.19 3.46
CA LEU A 77 -7.22 -4.71 4.83
C LEU A 77 -6.89 -5.84 5.80
N ALA A 78 -5.62 -5.91 6.22
CA ALA A 78 -5.08 -7.01 7.00
C ALA A 78 -5.61 -7.08 8.44
N VAL A 79 -6.17 -5.98 8.96
CA VAL A 79 -6.71 -5.89 10.32
C VAL A 79 -8.16 -6.38 10.46
N ASP A 80 -8.80 -6.81 9.37
CA ASP A 80 -10.20 -7.27 9.38
C ASP A 80 -10.45 -8.37 10.43
N PRO A 81 -11.30 -8.13 11.44
CA PRO A 81 -11.58 -9.11 12.51
C PRO A 81 -12.51 -10.24 12.08
N PHE A 82 -13.23 -10.09 10.97
CA PHE A 82 -14.28 -11.03 10.54
C PHE A 82 -13.80 -12.06 9.53
N ARG A 83 -12.59 -11.89 8.98
CA ARG A 83 -12.02 -12.76 7.95
C ARG A 83 -10.81 -13.54 8.49
N PRO A 84 -10.98 -14.84 8.81
CA PRO A 84 -9.86 -15.69 9.17
C PRO A 84 -8.83 -15.77 8.04
N VAL A 85 -7.55 -15.63 8.37
CA VAL A 85 -6.46 -15.45 7.38
C VAL A 85 -6.34 -16.65 6.44
N GLY A 86 -6.41 -17.89 6.93
CA GLY A 86 -6.30 -19.10 6.11
C GLY A 86 -7.32 -19.16 4.95
N PRO A 87 -8.63 -19.21 5.25
CA PRO A 87 -9.69 -19.16 4.23
C PRO A 87 -9.61 -17.94 3.31
N PHE A 88 -9.20 -16.79 3.83
CA PHE A 88 -9.02 -15.57 3.06
C PHE A 88 -7.93 -15.74 1.99
N LEU A 89 -6.75 -16.21 2.38
CA LEU A 89 -5.63 -16.47 1.49
C LEU A 89 -5.93 -17.59 0.48
N GLU A 90 -6.66 -18.63 0.87
CA GLU A 90 -7.15 -19.66 -0.06
C GLU A 90 -8.04 -19.07 -1.14
N THR A 91 -8.93 -18.14 -0.77
CA THR A 91 -9.82 -17.46 -1.71
C THR A 91 -9.01 -16.60 -2.69
N LEU A 92 -8.05 -15.80 -2.20
CA LEU A 92 -7.15 -15.04 -3.08
C LEU A 92 -6.40 -15.93 -4.07
N ARG A 93 -5.91 -17.09 -3.62
CA ARG A 93 -5.23 -18.07 -4.48
C ARG A 93 -6.15 -18.61 -5.58
N ARG A 94 -7.43 -18.83 -5.29
CA ARG A 94 -8.43 -19.27 -6.31
C ARG A 94 -8.65 -18.22 -7.40
N PHE A 95 -8.51 -16.93 -7.07
CA PHE A 95 -8.53 -15.84 -8.05
C PHE A 95 -7.19 -15.66 -8.79
N GLY A 96 -6.17 -16.47 -8.50
CA GLY A 96 -4.86 -16.37 -9.14
C GLY A 96 -3.96 -15.27 -8.58
N VAL A 97 -4.27 -14.73 -7.40
CA VAL A 97 -3.43 -13.72 -6.73
C VAL A 97 -2.09 -14.34 -6.33
N GLN A 98 -0.99 -13.66 -6.65
CA GLN A 98 0.38 -14.10 -6.33
C GLN A 98 1.08 -13.18 -5.33
N ALA A 99 0.66 -11.92 -5.21
CA ALA A 99 1.29 -10.92 -4.37
C ALA A 99 0.26 -10.11 -3.57
N VAL A 100 0.56 -9.84 -2.31
CA VAL A 100 -0.31 -9.07 -1.40
C VAL A 100 0.44 -7.97 -0.65
N ALA A 101 -0.30 -6.95 -0.23
CA ALA A 101 0.16 -5.88 0.65
C ALA A 101 -0.86 -5.60 1.75
N ASN A 102 -0.40 -5.19 2.94
CA ASN A 102 -1.24 -4.63 4.01
C ASN A 102 -1.69 -3.19 3.65
N PHE A 103 -2.47 -3.06 2.58
CA PHE A 103 -2.91 -1.76 2.07
C PHE A 103 -4.42 -1.77 1.76
N PRO A 104 -5.23 -0.88 2.35
CA PRO A 104 -4.83 0.22 3.23
C PRO A 104 -4.30 -0.26 4.60
N THR A 105 -3.42 0.54 5.20
CA THR A 105 -2.78 0.26 6.50
C THR A 105 -3.32 1.18 7.59
N THR A 106 -3.43 0.66 8.80
CA THR A 106 -3.76 1.43 10.01
C THR A 106 -2.64 2.39 10.44
N ALA A 107 -1.47 2.30 9.82
CA ALA A 107 -0.36 3.24 10.01
C ALA A 107 -0.72 4.70 9.66
N LEU A 108 -1.83 4.92 8.96
CA LEU A 108 -2.42 6.24 8.72
C LEU A 108 -2.91 6.93 10.01
N PHE A 109 -3.34 6.15 11.00
CA PHE A 109 -3.88 6.67 12.25
C PHE A 109 -2.76 6.80 13.30
N ASP A 110 -2.47 8.04 13.68
CA ASP A 110 -1.48 8.38 14.70
C ASP A 110 -2.16 8.84 16.01
N GLY A 111 -1.33 9.25 16.99
CA GLY A 111 -1.77 9.76 18.28
C GLY A 111 -2.73 8.83 19.02
N GLU A 112 -3.71 9.43 19.71
CA GLU A 112 -4.70 8.73 20.55
C GLU A 112 -5.55 7.72 19.75
N THR A 113 -5.85 8.02 18.49
CA THR A 113 -6.63 7.09 17.64
C THR A 113 -5.81 5.86 17.29
N GLY A 114 -4.55 6.05 16.89
CA GLY A 114 -3.63 4.94 16.62
C GLY A 114 -3.36 4.10 17.87
N GLU A 115 -3.20 4.72 19.03
CA GLU A 115 -3.07 4.04 20.32
C GLU A 115 -4.30 3.19 20.65
N THR A 116 -5.49 3.73 20.44
CA THR A 116 -6.75 3.02 20.66
C THR A 116 -6.87 1.79 19.76
N LEU A 117 -6.58 1.93 18.47
CA LEU A 117 -6.63 0.81 17.51
C LEU A 117 -5.63 -0.30 17.89
N ARG A 118 -4.40 0.07 18.28
CA ARG A 118 -3.43 -0.90 18.81
C ARG A 118 -3.94 -1.59 20.06
N GLY A 119 -4.53 -0.84 21.00
CA GLY A 119 -5.08 -1.36 22.25
C GLY A 119 -6.18 -2.41 22.08
N VAL A 120 -6.94 -2.34 20.99
CA VAL A 120 -7.99 -3.33 20.65
C VAL A 120 -7.53 -4.39 19.64
N GLY A 121 -6.23 -4.46 19.33
CA GLY A 121 -5.64 -5.48 18.45
C GLY A 121 -5.87 -5.23 16.96
N LEU A 122 -6.12 -3.98 16.56
CA LEU A 122 -6.30 -3.54 15.16
C LEU A 122 -5.11 -2.69 14.69
N GLY A 123 -3.90 -3.04 15.12
CA GLY A 123 -2.67 -2.31 14.80
C GLY A 123 -1.68 -3.13 13.96
N ALA A 124 -0.46 -2.59 13.85
CA ALA A 124 0.62 -3.14 13.04
C ALA A 124 0.96 -4.60 13.38
N GLU A 125 0.82 -5.03 14.64
CA GLU A 125 1.00 -6.43 15.06
C GLU A 125 0.17 -7.40 14.23
N ARG A 126 -1.10 -7.04 13.98
CA ARG A 126 -2.04 -7.86 13.22
C ARG A 126 -1.70 -7.84 11.74
N GLU A 127 -1.29 -6.69 11.21
CA GLU A 127 -0.83 -6.55 9.82
C GLU A 127 0.42 -7.41 9.56
N VAL A 128 1.41 -7.36 10.46
CA VAL A 128 2.62 -8.19 10.40
C VAL A 128 2.25 -9.68 10.43
N SER A 129 1.37 -10.10 11.35
CA SER A 129 0.95 -11.49 11.47
C SER A 129 0.19 -12.00 10.23
N PHE A 130 -0.64 -11.16 9.62
CA PHE A 130 -1.30 -11.48 8.37
C PHE A 130 -0.28 -11.73 7.25
N LEU A 131 0.69 -10.82 7.11
CA LEU A 131 1.69 -10.91 6.06
C LEU A 131 2.68 -12.07 6.27
N GLU A 132 3.00 -12.42 7.52
CA GLU A 132 3.76 -13.63 7.84
C GLU A 132 3.04 -14.89 7.34
N GLN A 133 1.74 -15.00 7.62
CA GLN A 133 0.91 -16.11 7.14
C GLN A 133 0.81 -16.13 5.60
N ALA A 134 0.72 -14.96 4.97
CA ALA A 134 0.73 -14.85 3.50
C ALA A 134 2.07 -15.32 2.90
N ALA A 135 3.19 -14.89 3.47
CA ALA A 135 4.52 -15.33 3.05
C ALA A 135 4.69 -16.85 3.22
N CYS A 136 4.31 -17.40 4.38
CA CYS A 136 4.31 -18.85 4.65
C CYS A 136 3.41 -19.63 3.68
N ALA A 137 2.29 -19.03 3.26
CA ALA A 137 1.42 -19.61 2.25
C ALA A 137 1.98 -19.46 0.82
N GLY A 138 3.13 -18.82 0.61
CA GLY A 138 3.79 -18.70 -0.70
C GLY A 138 3.38 -17.48 -1.53
N PHE A 139 2.76 -16.47 -0.93
CA PHE A 139 2.52 -15.18 -1.60
C PHE A 139 3.79 -14.32 -1.56
N ALA A 140 4.05 -13.55 -2.62
CA ALA A 140 4.97 -12.42 -2.52
C ALA A 140 4.35 -11.32 -1.64
N VAL A 141 5.13 -10.76 -0.71
CA VAL A 141 4.62 -9.83 0.29
C VAL A 141 5.29 -8.46 0.15
N THR A 142 4.46 -7.41 0.14
CA THR A 142 4.88 -6.02 0.25
C THR A 142 4.34 -5.42 1.55
N GLY A 143 5.22 -4.99 2.46
CA GLY A 143 4.84 -4.44 3.75
C GLY A 143 4.84 -2.91 3.76
N PHE A 144 3.72 -2.29 4.12
CA PHE A 144 3.61 -0.86 4.43
C PHE A 144 3.92 -0.61 5.90
N ALA A 145 4.79 0.34 6.20
CA ALA A 145 5.22 0.71 7.56
C ALA A 145 5.31 2.23 7.73
N ALA A 146 4.99 2.73 8.92
CA ALA A 146 5.24 4.13 9.28
C ALA A 146 6.65 4.37 9.86
N ASP A 147 7.30 3.34 10.40
CA ASP A 147 8.59 3.45 11.08
C ASP A 147 9.50 2.25 10.80
N ALA A 148 10.77 2.39 11.18
CA ALA A 148 11.80 1.37 10.95
C ALA A 148 11.58 0.10 11.77
N ASP A 149 10.98 0.17 12.97
CA ASP A 149 10.72 -1.02 13.79
C ASP A 149 9.68 -1.93 13.12
N ILE A 150 8.56 -1.35 12.70
CA ILE A 150 7.53 -2.07 11.94
C ILE A 150 8.12 -2.56 10.61
N GLY A 151 8.94 -1.76 9.93
CA GLY A 151 9.65 -2.18 8.72
C GLY A 151 10.51 -3.43 8.91
N ARG A 152 11.29 -3.49 10.00
CA ARG A 152 12.10 -4.67 10.36
C ARG A 152 11.26 -5.88 10.68
N ARG A 153 10.15 -5.70 11.40
CA ARG A 153 9.20 -6.79 11.73
C ARG A 153 8.54 -7.35 10.47
N LEU A 154 8.14 -6.49 9.53
CA LEU A 154 7.60 -6.91 8.23
C LEU A 154 8.66 -7.66 7.40
N ARG A 155 9.91 -7.21 7.41
CA ARG A 155 11.01 -7.93 6.75
C ARG A 155 11.20 -9.32 7.36
N ALA A 156 11.21 -9.42 8.69
CA ALA A 156 11.31 -10.71 9.39
C ALA A 156 10.12 -11.63 9.10
N ALA A 157 8.93 -11.07 8.90
CA ALA A 157 7.72 -11.77 8.46
C ALA A 157 7.74 -12.20 6.98
N GLY A 158 8.83 -11.96 6.24
CA GLY A 158 8.98 -12.39 4.85
C GLY A 158 8.58 -11.36 3.79
N ALA A 159 8.40 -10.09 4.16
CA ALA A 159 8.19 -9.04 3.18
C ALA A 159 9.41 -8.87 2.26
N GLY A 160 9.26 -9.23 0.98
CA GLY A 160 10.29 -9.04 -0.04
C GLY A 160 10.47 -7.57 -0.42
N ARG A 161 9.44 -6.74 -0.20
CA ARG A 161 9.46 -5.29 -0.44
C ARG A 161 8.86 -4.56 0.76
N LEU A 162 9.41 -3.39 1.06
CA LEU A 162 8.84 -2.47 2.03
C LEU A 162 8.38 -1.18 1.35
N VAL A 163 7.35 -0.55 1.90
CA VAL A 163 6.87 0.77 1.51
C VAL A 163 6.75 1.62 2.76
N VAL A 164 7.49 2.72 2.83
CA VAL A 164 7.40 3.66 3.94
C VAL A 164 6.24 4.62 3.69
N HIS A 165 5.34 4.71 4.66
CA HIS A 165 4.15 5.55 4.62
C HIS A 165 4.40 6.84 5.42
N PRO A 166 4.37 8.04 4.80
CA PRO A 166 4.68 9.30 5.50
C PRO A 166 3.56 9.80 6.40
N GLY A 167 2.37 9.22 6.30
CA GLY A 167 1.15 9.72 6.93
C GLY A 167 0.30 10.50 5.91
N ALA A 168 -0.74 11.16 6.40
CA ALA A 168 -1.58 11.99 5.56
C ALA A 168 -1.08 13.43 5.49
N ALA A 169 -1.38 14.10 4.38
CA ALA A 169 -1.13 15.52 4.26
C ALA A 169 -2.04 16.28 5.23
N THR A 170 -1.45 17.16 6.02
CA THR A 170 -2.16 18.01 6.98
C THR A 170 -2.60 19.33 6.34
N GLY A 171 -1.98 19.70 5.22
CA GLY A 171 -2.12 21.01 4.60
C GLY A 171 -1.29 22.10 5.28
N ASP A 172 -0.56 21.76 6.34
CA ASP A 172 0.45 22.60 6.97
C ASP A 172 1.82 22.27 6.34
N PRO A 173 2.43 23.21 5.57
CA PRO A 173 3.67 22.94 4.86
C PRO A 173 4.84 22.51 5.76
N LEU A 174 4.88 22.97 7.01
CA LEU A 174 5.97 22.63 7.93
C LEU A 174 5.81 21.20 8.45
N ARG A 175 4.59 20.84 8.86
CA ARG A 175 4.29 19.48 9.34
C ARG A 175 4.42 18.45 8.23
N ASP A 176 3.96 18.79 7.03
CA ASP A 176 4.07 17.91 5.87
C ASP A 176 5.55 17.72 5.48
N ALA A 177 6.36 18.79 5.47
CA ALA A 177 7.80 18.67 5.24
C ALA A 177 8.52 17.81 6.28
N GLU A 178 8.14 17.91 7.57
CA GLU A 178 8.66 17.08 8.64
C GLU A 178 8.29 15.61 8.46
N ALA A 179 7.03 15.32 8.12
CA ALA A 179 6.55 13.96 7.84
C ALA A 179 7.33 13.32 6.67
N VAL A 180 7.58 14.07 5.59
CA VAL A 180 8.42 13.61 4.48
C VAL A 180 9.86 13.35 4.92
N ALA A 181 10.46 14.25 5.70
CA ALA A 181 11.83 14.09 6.15
C ALA A 181 11.99 12.83 7.02
N ASN A 182 11.04 12.58 7.92
CA ASN A 182 11.00 11.39 8.76
C ASN A 182 10.86 10.11 7.91
N ALA A 183 9.90 10.08 6.98
CA ALA A 183 9.69 8.95 6.09
C ALA A 183 10.92 8.68 5.20
N ALA A 184 11.57 9.74 4.72
CA ALA A 184 12.80 9.65 3.94
C ALA A 184 13.97 9.05 4.75
N ALA A 185 14.10 9.44 6.02
CA ALA A 185 15.10 8.88 6.92
C ALA A 185 14.85 7.38 7.19
N VAL A 186 13.60 7.01 7.49
CA VAL A 186 13.19 5.61 7.69
C VAL A 186 13.46 4.77 6.44
N ALA A 187 13.12 5.27 5.25
CA ALA A 187 13.38 4.56 4.00
C ALA A 187 14.88 4.36 3.75
N ALA A 188 15.70 5.37 4.03
CA ALA A 188 17.14 5.29 3.88
C ALA A 188 17.77 4.28 4.86
N GLU A 189 17.29 4.27 6.11
CA GLU A 189 17.71 3.31 7.15
C GLU A 189 17.40 1.87 6.71
N LEU A 190 16.13 1.56 6.42
CA LEU A 190 15.70 0.23 6.01
C LEU A 190 16.40 -0.24 4.71
N ARG A 191 16.68 0.68 3.78
CA ARG A 191 17.44 0.37 2.56
C ARG A 191 18.88 -0.01 2.88
N GLY A 192 19.50 0.65 3.86
CA GLY A 192 20.86 0.35 4.32
C GLY A 192 20.98 -1.03 4.99
N GLU A 193 19.90 -1.50 5.64
CA GLU A 193 19.83 -2.84 6.24
C GLU A 193 19.67 -3.96 5.19
N GLY A 194 19.14 -3.65 4.00
CA GLY A 194 19.01 -4.57 2.88
C GLY A 194 17.74 -5.45 2.92
N GLY A 195 17.83 -6.67 2.37
CA GLY A 195 16.72 -7.63 2.36
C GLY A 195 15.67 -7.43 1.24
N GLY A 196 15.83 -6.45 0.36
CA GLY A 196 14.95 -6.18 -0.78
C GLY A 196 14.67 -4.70 -1.01
N PRO A 197 13.95 -4.30 -2.07
CA PRO A 197 13.66 -2.92 -2.36
C PRO A 197 12.84 -2.23 -1.25
N VAL A 198 13.17 -0.98 -0.98
CA VAL A 198 12.42 -0.09 -0.07
C VAL A 198 11.88 1.08 -0.88
N LEU A 199 10.55 1.19 -0.94
CA LEU A 199 9.83 2.26 -1.62
C LEU A 199 9.31 3.29 -0.62
N LEU A 200 8.93 4.46 -1.13
CA LEU A 200 8.18 5.48 -0.38
C LEU A 200 6.81 5.67 -1.02
N TYR A 201 5.76 5.68 -0.21
CA TYR A 201 4.44 6.08 -0.69
C TYR A 201 4.36 7.61 -0.71
N ARG A 202 3.94 8.17 -1.83
CA ARG A 202 3.64 9.60 -1.96
C ARG A 202 2.12 9.77 -2.03
N PRO A 203 1.43 10.05 -0.92
CA PRO A 203 0.00 10.32 -0.95
C PRO A 203 -0.30 11.62 -1.69
N ALA A 204 -1.58 11.83 -2.02
CA ALA A 204 -2.06 13.12 -2.50
C ALA A 204 -1.78 14.23 -1.47
N GLY A 205 -1.42 15.43 -1.94
CA GLY A 205 -0.99 16.54 -1.09
C GLY A 205 0.53 16.64 -0.88
N PHE A 206 1.30 15.61 -1.26
CA PHE A 206 2.76 15.61 -1.20
C PHE A 206 3.45 15.81 -2.56
N GLU A 207 2.78 16.43 -3.53
CA GLU A 207 3.30 16.65 -4.89
C GLU A 207 4.65 17.41 -4.88
N ASP A 208 4.74 18.47 -4.08
CA ASP A 208 5.94 19.32 -3.99
C ASP A 208 7.14 18.60 -3.34
N HIS A 209 6.89 17.45 -2.71
CA HIS A 209 7.91 16.63 -2.05
C HIS A 209 8.38 15.44 -2.88
N HIS A 210 7.84 15.25 -4.10
CA HIS A 210 8.12 14.10 -4.96
C HIS A 210 9.62 13.82 -5.12
N ASP A 211 10.40 14.86 -5.44
CA ASP A 211 11.83 14.71 -5.71
C ASP A 211 12.64 14.36 -4.45
N VAL A 212 12.19 14.81 -3.27
CA VAL A 212 12.81 14.46 -1.98
C VAL A 212 12.57 12.99 -1.69
N MET A 213 11.31 12.54 -1.76
CA MET A 213 10.94 11.14 -1.53
C MET A 213 11.66 10.21 -2.53
N ARG A 214 11.73 10.61 -3.81
CA ARG A 214 12.36 9.80 -4.85
C ARG A 214 13.84 9.54 -4.61
N ARG A 215 14.56 10.49 -4.02
CA ARG A 215 16.00 10.32 -3.70
C ARG A 215 16.23 9.39 -2.50
N ALA A 216 15.26 9.30 -1.61
CA ALA A 216 15.39 8.55 -0.36
C ALA A 216 15.12 7.04 -0.51
N ALA A 217 14.35 6.63 -1.52
CA ALA A 217 13.94 5.24 -1.73
C ALA A 217 14.38 4.67 -3.10
N ASP A 218 14.19 3.38 -3.31
CA ASP A 218 14.46 2.68 -4.59
C ASP A 218 13.40 2.97 -5.67
N GLY A 219 12.23 3.46 -5.26
CA GLY A 219 11.10 3.83 -6.11
C GLY A 219 9.97 4.41 -5.28
N LEU A 220 8.90 4.83 -5.96
CA LEU A 220 7.71 5.39 -5.30
C LEU A 220 6.47 4.53 -5.53
N VAL A 221 5.59 4.50 -4.54
CA VAL A 221 4.18 4.14 -4.75
C VAL A 221 3.40 5.43 -4.95
N LEU A 222 2.63 5.51 -6.03
CA LEU A 222 1.89 6.70 -6.44
C LEU A 222 0.36 6.47 -6.31
N PRO A 223 -0.40 7.51 -5.93
CA PRO A 223 -1.85 7.42 -5.79
C PRO A 223 -2.49 7.27 -7.17
N PRO A 224 -3.75 6.78 -7.27
CA PRO A 224 -4.42 6.60 -8.55
C PRO A 224 -4.31 7.82 -9.47
N ASP A 225 -3.93 7.61 -10.73
CA ASP A 225 -3.99 8.67 -11.74
C ASP A 225 -5.43 9.17 -11.88
N ALA A 226 -5.61 10.48 -12.00
CA ALA A 226 -6.92 11.10 -12.21
C ALA A 226 -7.67 10.54 -13.44
N GLY A 227 -6.95 9.95 -14.41
CA GLY A 227 -7.52 9.30 -15.60
C GLY A 227 -8.02 7.86 -15.40
N HIS A 228 -7.60 7.17 -14.33
CA HIS A 228 -8.01 5.80 -14.00
C HIS A 228 -8.97 5.74 -12.80
N SER A 229 -9.30 6.91 -12.23
CA SER A 229 -10.49 7.13 -11.40
C SER A 229 -11.72 6.95 -12.29
N ASN A 230 -12.23 5.72 -12.42
CA ASN A 230 -13.43 5.48 -13.19
C ASN A 230 -14.60 6.32 -12.63
N ARG A 231 -15.42 6.83 -13.55
CA ARG A 231 -16.61 7.67 -13.34
C ARG A 231 -17.55 7.06 -12.28
N PRO A 232 -18.36 7.90 -11.61
CA PRO A 232 -19.21 7.51 -10.49
C PRO A 232 -20.10 6.31 -10.75
#